data_AF-A0A2N6ERI3-F1
#
_entry.id   AF-A0A2N6ERI3-F1
#
_cell.length_a   1.000
_cell.length_b   1.000
_cell.length_c   1.000
_cell.angle_alpha   90.00
_cell.angle_beta   90.00
_cell.angle_gamma   90.00
#
_symmetry.space_group_name_H-M   'P 1'
#
loop_
_entity.id
_entity.type
_entity.pdbx_description
1 polymer ?
#
loop_
_entity_poly.entity_id
_entity_poly.type
_entity_poly.pdbx_seq_one_letter_code
_entity_poly.pdbx_strand_id
1 'polypeptide(L)'
;ALTLCVGSFISGGTLTADFTRFARSSRVAVATTVLAFFVGNSLMFVFGAVGAALYQQADISEVMLRQGLIVPAMVVLGLNIWTTNDSALYASGLAFANITGCSKKVMVLVNGLLGSLCAVVLYEHFVGFLTLLGSCLPPIGAIIISDYFLHGCQRWCSSAVFDAKLRVSALVAWLAGCVAAHFLPGLPPLNGLLTAAVVYLVLECTLCRPRSANALSTPWSGENS
;
A
#
# COMPACT_ATOMS: atom_id res chain seq x y z
N ALA A 1 -6.36 -20.61 6.96
CA ALA A 1 -4.96 -20.53 6.46
C ALA A 1 -4.89 -19.80 5.11
N LEU A 2 -5.40 -20.39 4.02
CA LEU A 2 -5.37 -19.79 2.66
C LEU A 2 -5.88 -18.34 2.59
N THR A 3 -7.01 -18.02 3.23
CA THR A 3 -7.58 -16.66 3.30
C THR A 3 -6.63 -15.62 3.87
N LEU A 4 -5.91 -15.97 4.95
CA LEU A 4 -4.98 -15.06 5.61
C LEU A 4 -3.73 -14.87 4.75
N CYS A 5 -3.20 -15.95 4.17
CA CYS A 5 -2.07 -15.87 3.24
C CYS A 5 -2.40 -14.99 2.03
N VAL A 6 -3.52 -15.23 1.37
CA VAL A 6 -3.97 -14.45 0.20
C VAL A 6 -4.21 -12.98 0.60
N GLY A 7 -4.82 -12.72 1.76
CA GLY A 7 -5.03 -11.36 2.26
C GLY A 7 -3.72 -10.61 2.53
N SER A 8 -2.74 -11.26 3.17
CA SER A 8 -1.41 -10.68 3.41
C SER A 8 -0.69 -10.36 2.09
N PHE A 9 -0.83 -11.19 1.07
CA PHE A 9 -0.21 -10.95 -0.24
C PHE A 9 -0.85 -9.79 -1.00
N ILE A 10 -2.17 -9.65 -0.97
CA ILE A 10 -2.87 -8.52 -1.59
C ILE A 10 -2.47 -7.20 -0.90
N SER A 11 -2.40 -7.22 0.44
CA SER A 11 -1.93 -6.06 1.21
C SER A 11 -0.48 -5.71 0.90
N GLY A 12 0.42 -6.70 0.84
CA GLY A 12 1.83 -6.50 0.48
C GLY A 12 2.03 -5.98 -0.95
N GLY A 13 1.23 -6.46 -1.91
CA GLY A 13 1.26 -6.00 -3.30
C GLY A 13 0.88 -4.52 -3.44
N THR A 14 -0.07 -4.04 -2.64
CA THR A 14 -0.46 -2.62 -2.64
C THR A 14 0.66 -1.73 -2.10
N LEU A 15 1.40 -2.19 -1.09
CA LEU A 15 2.55 -1.48 -0.52
C LEU A 15 3.77 -1.49 -1.47
N THR A 16 3.88 -2.51 -2.32
CA THR A 16 4.97 -2.63 -3.30
C THR A 16 4.97 -1.44 -4.27
N ALA A 17 3.80 -0.89 -4.61
CA ALA A 17 3.69 0.30 -5.47
C ALA A 17 4.43 1.52 -4.89
N ASP A 18 4.43 1.70 -3.56
CA ASP A 18 5.05 2.85 -2.90
C ASP A 18 6.58 2.83 -3.06
N PHE A 19 7.20 1.65 -2.91
CA PHE A 19 8.65 1.49 -3.09
C PHE A 19 9.06 1.45 -4.56
N THR A 20 8.25 0.85 -5.42
CA THR A 20 8.57 0.76 -6.87
C THR A 20 8.60 2.12 -7.56
N ARG A 21 7.96 3.16 -7.00
CA ARG A 21 8.05 4.54 -7.52
C ARG A 21 9.49 5.07 -7.53
N PHE A 22 10.35 4.55 -6.65
CA PHE A 22 11.77 4.92 -6.58
C PHE A 22 12.66 4.03 -7.48
N ALA A 23 12.09 3.03 -8.16
CA ALA A 23 12.83 2.16 -9.05
C ALA A 23 13.11 2.85 -10.39
N ARG A 24 14.34 2.68 -10.91
CA ARG A 24 14.79 3.28 -12.17
C ARG A 24 14.05 2.78 -13.43
N SER A 25 13.45 1.57 -13.39
CA SER A 25 12.76 0.97 -14.54
C SER A 25 11.76 -0.10 -14.08
N SER A 26 10.61 -0.20 -14.75
CA SER A 26 9.54 -1.14 -14.43
C SER A 26 9.98 -2.61 -14.48
N ARG A 27 10.89 -2.98 -15.40
CA ARG A 27 11.42 -4.36 -15.47
C ARG A 27 12.29 -4.70 -14.27
N VAL A 28 13.10 -3.75 -13.82
CA VAL A 28 13.94 -3.91 -12.63
C VAL A 28 13.06 -4.01 -11.39
N ALA A 29 12.03 -3.17 -11.28
CA ALA A 29 11.09 -3.18 -10.17
C ALA A 29 10.37 -4.54 -10.01
N VAL A 30 9.90 -5.13 -11.12
CA VAL A 30 9.25 -6.44 -11.10
C VAL A 30 10.24 -7.54 -10.76
N ALA A 31 11.41 -7.56 -11.41
CA ALA A 31 12.43 -8.59 -11.19
C ALA A 31 12.95 -8.58 -9.73
N THR A 32 13.22 -7.39 -9.16
CA THR A 32 13.67 -7.27 -7.77
C THR A 32 12.58 -7.67 -6.79
N THR A 33 11.32 -7.31 -7.04
CA THR A 33 10.21 -7.70 -6.17
C THR A 33 10.01 -9.22 -6.18
N VAL A 34 9.98 -9.84 -7.35
CA VAL A 34 9.81 -11.31 -7.47
C VAL A 34 10.96 -12.04 -6.78
N LEU A 35 12.20 -11.61 -7.02
CA LEU A 35 13.38 -12.22 -6.40
C LEU A 35 13.39 -12.02 -4.89
N ALA A 36 13.16 -10.79 -4.42
CA ALA A 36 13.13 -10.47 -2.99
C ALA A 36 11.99 -11.22 -2.27
N PHE A 37 10.84 -11.37 -2.91
CA PHE A 37 9.71 -12.07 -2.36
C PHE A 37 9.95 -13.58 -2.30
N PHE A 38 10.49 -14.17 -3.36
CA PHE A 38 10.82 -15.58 -3.38
C PHE A 38 11.89 -15.93 -2.35
N VAL A 39 13.00 -15.17 -2.35
CA VAL A 39 14.11 -15.37 -1.40
C VAL A 39 13.63 -15.07 0.02
N GLY A 40 12.97 -13.94 0.25
CA GLY A 40 12.50 -13.51 1.57
C GLY A 40 11.51 -14.49 2.20
N ASN A 41 10.46 -14.89 1.47
CA ASN A 41 9.50 -15.86 2.00
C ASN A 41 10.15 -17.23 2.24
N SER A 42 10.99 -17.71 1.32
CA SER A 42 11.66 -19.01 1.50
C SER A 42 12.57 -19.00 2.73
N LEU A 43 13.36 -17.96 2.90
CA LEU A 43 14.32 -17.82 3.99
C LEU A 43 13.60 -17.64 5.34
N MET A 44 12.51 -16.87 5.37
CA MET A 44 11.63 -16.74 6.53
C MET A 44 10.98 -18.08 6.92
N PHE A 45 10.50 -18.86 5.96
CA PHE A 45 9.94 -20.19 6.24
C PHE A 45 11.00 -21.16 6.77
N VAL A 46 12.22 -21.15 6.22
CA VAL A 46 13.31 -22.00 6.70
C VAL A 46 13.68 -21.66 8.14
N PHE A 47 13.87 -20.37 8.48
CA PHE A 47 14.17 -19.99 9.86
C PHE A 47 13.03 -20.27 10.83
N GLY A 48 11.78 -20.01 10.44
CA GLY A 48 10.61 -20.35 11.25
C GLY A 48 10.47 -21.86 11.49
N ALA A 49 10.72 -22.68 10.47
CA ALA A 49 10.67 -24.14 10.58
C ALA A 49 11.79 -24.70 11.46
N VAL A 50 13.02 -24.21 11.29
CA VAL A 50 14.18 -24.63 12.11
C VAL A 50 14.01 -24.18 13.57
N GLY A 51 13.55 -22.95 13.79
CA GLY A 51 13.23 -22.42 15.11
C GLY A 51 12.15 -23.23 15.82
N ALA A 52 11.06 -23.55 15.10
CA ALA A 52 9.97 -24.36 15.63
C ALA A 52 10.40 -25.81 15.90
N ALA A 53 11.22 -26.41 15.03
CA ALA A 53 11.65 -27.80 15.19
C ALA A 53 12.63 -28.00 16.35
N LEU A 54 13.55 -27.06 16.59
CA LEU A 54 14.60 -27.21 17.62
C LEU A 54 14.23 -26.56 18.96
N TYR A 55 13.54 -25.43 18.93
CA TYR A 55 13.30 -24.60 20.12
C TYR A 55 11.81 -24.43 20.45
N GLN A 56 10.92 -25.02 19.63
CA GLN A 56 9.46 -24.86 19.71
C GLN A 56 8.98 -23.41 19.66
N GLN A 57 9.75 -22.52 19.03
CA GLN A 57 9.38 -21.12 18.85
C GLN A 57 9.47 -20.73 17.38
N ALA A 58 8.43 -20.03 16.90
CA ALA A 58 8.40 -19.49 15.54
C ALA A 58 9.13 -18.15 15.41
N ASP A 59 9.32 -17.44 16.53
CA ASP A 59 10.00 -16.15 16.56
C ASP A 59 11.52 -16.33 16.67
N ILE A 60 12.24 -15.81 15.67
CA ILE A 60 13.70 -15.86 15.59
C ILE A 60 14.35 -15.15 16.78
N SER A 61 13.76 -14.04 17.25
CA SER A 61 14.29 -13.31 18.40
C SER A 61 14.20 -14.14 19.70
N GLU A 62 13.12 -14.90 19.87
CA GLU A 62 12.96 -15.78 21.04
C GLU A 62 13.86 -17.03 20.94
N VAL A 63 14.07 -17.56 19.74
CA VAL A 63 15.04 -18.63 19.48
C VAL A 63 16.45 -18.18 19.89
N MET A 64 16.86 -16.95 19.52
CA MET A 64 18.16 -16.39 19.91
C MET A 64 18.27 -16.15 21.42
N LEU A 65 17.17 -15.72 22.06
CA LEU A 65 17.10 -15.56 23.52
C LEU A 65 17.36 -16.89 24.24
N ARG A 66 16.73 -17.98 23.77
CA ARG A 66 16.90 -19.33 24.34
C ARG A 66 18.30 -19.91 24.14
N GLN A 67 19.01 -19.47 23.10
CA GLN A 67 20.41 -19.83 22.86
C GLN A 67 21.40 -19.05 23.75
N GLY A 68 20.92 -18.09 24.56
CA GLY A 68 21.75 -17.22 25.38
C GLY A 68 22.32 -16.00 24.63
N LEU A 69 21.93 -15.78 23.37
CA LEU A 69 22.34 -14.63 22.55
C LEU A 69 21.39 -13.44 22.74
N ILE A 70 21.25 -12.99 23.98
CA ILE A 70 20.33 -11.90 24.35
C ILE A 70 20.71 -10.59 23.63
N VAL A 71 22.01 -10.26 23.56
CA VAL A 71 22.48 -9.01 22.93
C VAL A 71 22.14 -8.98 21.43
N PRO A 72 22.48 -10.01 20.62
CA PRO A 72 22.03 -10.08 19.23
C PRO A 72 20.51 -10.10 19.06
N ALA A 73 19.77 -10.81 19.93
CA ALA A 73 18.31 -10.87 19.86
C ALA A 73 17.68 -9.48 20.02
N MET A 74 18.14 -8.69 20.99
CA MET A 74 17.67 -7.32 21.20
C MET A 74 18.02 -6.40 20.04
N VAL A 75 19.21 -6.54 19.46
CA VAL A 75 19.62 -5.74 18.29
C VAL A 75 18.76 -6.07 17.07
N VAL A 76 18.53 -7.36 16.79
CA VAL A 76 17.70 -7.79 15.64
C VAL A 76 16.26 -7.33 15.82
N LEU A 77 15.66 -7.54 16.99
CA LEU A 77 14.30 -7.12 17.29
C LEU A 77 14.15 -5.59 17.21
N GLY A 78 15.08 -4.86 17.82
CA GLY A 78 15.10 -3.40 17.82
C GLY A 78 15.26 -2.82 16.41
N LEU A 79 16.19 -3.36 15.60
CA LEU A 79 16.40 -2.92 14.23
C LEU A 79 15.20 -3.24 13.33
N ASN A 80 14.55 -4.39 13.52
CA ASN A 80 13.36 -4.77 12.77
C ASN A 80 12.21 -3.78 13.03
N ILE A 81 11.94 -3.48 14.31
CA ILE A 81 10.90 -2.53 14.71
C ILE A 81 11.25 -1.11 14.23
N TRP A 82 12.51 -0.68 14.41
CA TRP A 82 12.95 0.66 14.01
C TRP A 82 12.81 0.89 12.50
N THR A 83 13.36 0.00 11.67
CA THR A 83 13.40 0.18 10.21
C THR A 83 12.00 0.15 9.60
N THR A 84 11.12 -0.71 10.12
CA THR A 84 9.72 -0.77 9.68
C THR A 84 8.96 0.49 10.09
N ASN A 85 9.15 0.96 11.33
CA ASN A 85 8.50 2.16 11.83
C ASN A 85 8.97 3.44 11.10
N ASP A 86 10.27 3.55 10.81
CA ASP A 86 10.83 4.66 10.03
C ASP A 86 10.19 4.77 8.64
N SER A 87 10.04 3.64 7.95
CA SER A 87 9.37 3.59 6.65
C SER A 87 7.90 4.02 6.72
N ALA A 88 7.16 3.55 7.72
CA ALA A 88 5.75 3.93 7.92
C ALA A 88 5.57 5.42 8.27
N LEU A 89 6.46 5.96 9.11
CA LEU A 89 6.48 7.39 9.45
C LEU A 89 6.83 8.26 8.23
N TYR A 90 7.79 7.83 7.42
CA TYR A 90 8.17 8.53 6.20
C TYR A 90 7.00 8.60 5.19
N ALA A 91 6.31 7.48 4.97
CA ALA A 91 5.18 7.38 4.04
C ALA A 91 3.98 8.21 4.52
N SER A 92 3.58 8.05 5.79
CA SER A 92 2.48 8.82 6.38
C SER A 92 2.79 10.32 6.42
N GLY A 93 4.01 10.71 6.80
CA GLY A 93 4.42 12.11 6.81
C GLY A 93 4.42 12.73 5.41
N LEU A 94 4.77 11.98 4.36
CA LEU A 94 4.67 12.45 2.98
C LEU A 94 3.22 12.63 2.54
N ALA A 95 2.34 11.68 2.89
CA ALA A 95 0.92 11.76 2.57
C ALA A 95 0.26 12.99 3.22
N PHE A 96 0.51 13.21 4.52
CA PHE A 96 -0.02 14.36 5.25
C PHE A 96 0.57 15.69 4.78
N ALA A 97 1.87 15.74 4.49
CA ALA A 97 2.50 16.93 3.93
C ALA A 97 1.91 17.32 2.56
N ASN A 98 1.58 16.32 1.72
CA ASN A 98 0.97 16.56 0.42
C ASN A 98 -0.48 17.09 0.51
N ILE A 99 -1.21 16.73 1.58
CA ILE A 99 -2.59 17.19 1.82
C ILE A 99 -2.62 18.57 2.48
N THR A 100 -1.74 18.81 3.46
CA THR A 100 -1.74 20.03 4.28
C THR A 100 -0.81 21.13 3.77
N GLY A 101 0.05 20.83 2.78
CA GLY A 101 1.07 21.75 2.26
C GLY A 101 2.18 22.09 3.27
N CYS A 102 2.19 21.44 4.44
CA CYS A 102 3.13 21.71 5.52
C CYS A 102 4.43 20.92 5.37
N SER A 103 5.49 21.36 6.06
CA SER A 103 6.79 20.69 6.04
C SER A 103 6.70 19.24 6.51
N LYS A 104 7.23 18.31 5.70
CA LYS A 104 7.28 16.86 5.98
C LYS A 104 7.82 16.53 7.37
N LYS A 105 8.86 17.25 7.82
CA LYS A 105 9.49 17.01 9.12
C LYS A 105 8.53 17.20 10.30
N VAL A 106 7.66 18.21 10.20
CA VAL A 106 6.66 18.51 11.24
C VAL A 106 5.57 17.45 11.23
N MET A 107 5.08 17.05 10.05
CA MET A 107 4.04 16.01 9.95
C MET A 107 4.50 14.63 10.41
N VAL A 108 5.77 14.26 10.18
CA VAL A 108 6.34 13.02 10.72
C VAL A 108 6.33 13.03 12.25
N LEU A 109 6.74 14.15 12.86
CA LEU A 109 6.76 14.32 14.31
C LEU A 109 5.35 14.28 14.92
N VAL A 110 4.39 14.99 14.31
CA VAL A 110 2.99 14.97 14.75
C VAL A 110 2.39 13.58 14.61
N ASN A 111 2.58 12.89 13.49
CA ASN A 111 2.08 11.53 13.29
C ASN A 111 2.72 10.53 14.25
N GLY A 112 4.02 10.66 14.55
CA GLY A 112 4.69 9.82 15.54
C GLY A 112 4.14 10.01 16.95
N LEU A 113 3.90 11.26 17.36
CA LEU A 113 3.27 11.59 18.65
C LEU A 113 1.83 11.09 18.72
N LEU A 114 1.03 11.35 17.69
CA LEU A 114 -0.37 10.92 17.63
C LEU A 114 -0.47 9.39 17.61
N GLY A 115 0.37 8.72 16.82
CA GLY A 115 0.45 7.26 16.75
C GLY A 115 0.85 6.64 18.09
N SER A 116 1.79 7.25 18.81
CA SER A 116 2.21 6.79 20.14
C SER A 116 1.09 6.93 21.17
N LEU A 117 0.34 8.03 21.14
CA LEU A 117 -0.81 8.24 22.02
C LEU A 117 -1.98 7.30 21.67
N CYS A 118 -2.27 7.14 20.38
CA CYS A 118 -3.29 6.24 19.89
C CYS A 118 -2.93 4.77 20.12
N ALA A 119 -1.65 4.40 20.26
CA ALA A 119 -1.22 3.03 20.48
C ALA A 119 -1.87 2.38 21.71
N VAL A 120 -2.10 3.15 22.79
CA VAL A 120 -2.75 2.66 24.02
C VAL A 120 -4.21 2.26 23.75
N VAL A 121 -4.93 3.07 22.97
CA VAL A 121 -6.32 2.79 22.58
C VAL A 121 -6.39 1.68 21.54
N LEU A 122 -5.43 1.65 20.63
CA LEU A 122 -5.34 0.66 19.55
C LEU A 122 -5.05 -0.74 20.08
N TYR A 123 -4.31 -0.86 21.17
CA TYR A 123 -3.99 -2.15 21.80
C TYR A 123 -5.27 -2.93 22.15
N GLU A 124 -6.27 -2.26 22.72
CA GLU A 124 -7.56 -2.86 23.08
C GLU A 124 -8.41 -3.29 21.87
N HIS A 125 -8.21 -2.63 20.71
CA HIS A 125 -9.01 -2.85 19.49
C HIS A 125 -8.16 -3.33 18.30
N PHE A 126 -6.99 -3.93 18.58
CA PHE A 126 -5.96 -4.18 17.57
C PHE A 126 -6.46 -5.07 16.43
N VAL A 127 -7.18 -6.14 16.76
CA VAL A 127 -7.72 -7.08 15.77
C VAL A 127 -8.79 -6.41 14.89
N GLY A 128 -9.65 -5.57 15.48
CA GLY A 128 -10.66 -4.82 14.73
C GLY A 128 -10.03 -3.81 13.78
N PHE A 129 -9.00 -3.10 14.24
CA PHE A 129 -8.23 -2.18 13.42
C PHE A 129 -7.50 -2.89 12.27
N LEU A 130 -6.85 -4.03 12.53
CA LEU A 130 -6.20 -4.83 11.47
C LEU A 130 -7.19 -5.34 10.43
N THR A 131 -8.39 -5.74 10.86
CA THR A 131 -9.45 -6.19 9.96
C THR A 131 -9.92 -5.05 9.06
N LEU A 132 -10.12 -3.86 9.64
CA LEU A 132 -10.50 -2.66 8.90
C LEU A 132 -9.41 -2.28 7.89
N LEU A 133 -8.14 -2.19 8.32
CA LEU A 133 -7.02 -1.91 7.43
C LEU A 133 -6.95 -2.93 6.28
N GLY A 134 -6.97 -4.23 6.59
CA GLY A 134 -6.90 -5.29 5.60
C GLY A 134 -8.04 -5.28 4.58
N SER A 135 -9.19 -4.68 4.93
CA SER A 135 -10.33 -4.50 4.01
C SER A 135 -10.25 -3.20 3.19
N CYS A 136 -9.65 -2.13 3.74
CA CYS A 136 -9.58 -0.82 3.10
C CYS A 136 -8.39 -0.64 2.14
N LEU A 137 -7.29 -1.36 2.37
CA LEU A 137 -6.08 -1.32 1.54
C LEU A 137 -6.29 -1.90 0.12
N PRO A 138 -6.87 -3.11 -0.06
CA PRO A 138 -7.05 -3.72 -1.38
C PRO A 138 -7.87 -2.89 -2.39
N PRO A 139 -9.01 -2.28 -2.01
CA PRO A 139 -9.79 -1.42 -2.91
C PRO A 139 -8.98 -0.28 -3.53
N ILE A 140 -8.04 0.32 -2.78
CA ILE A 140 -7.22 1.43 -3.27
C ILE A 140 -6.31 0.94 -4.41
N GLY A 141 -5.64 -0.19 -4.22
CA GLY A 141 -4.82 -0.81 -5.26
C GLY A 141 -5.65 -1.16 -6.51
N ALA A 142 -6.87 -1.66 -6.31
CA ALA A 142 -7.79 -2.02 -7.40
C ALA A 142 -8.17 -0.81 -8.27
N ILE A 143 -8.49 0.32 -7.64
CA ILE A 143 -8.86 1.57 -8.33
C ILE A 143 -7.67 2.11 -9.12
N ILE A 144 -6.46 2.11 -8.55
CA ILE A 144 -5.24 2.58 -9.23
C ILE A 144 -4.94 1.73 -10.46
N ILE A 145 -5.00 0.40 -10.33
CA ILE A 145 -4.77 -0.53 -11.46
C ILE A 145 -5.84 -0.32 -12.55
N SER A 146 -7.10 -0.15 -12.16
CA SER A 146 -8.21 0.07 -13.10
C SER A 146 -8.09 1.41 -13.83
N ASP A 147 -7.74 2.50 -13.14
CA ASP A 147 -7.49 3.82 -13.75
C ASP A 147 -6.33 3.79 -14.75
N TYR A 148 -5.25 3.06 -14.41
CA TYR A 148 -4.11 2.88 -15.28
C TYR A 148 -4.48 2.14 -16.59
N PHE A 149 -5.27 1.07 -16.50
CA PHE A 149 -5.71 0.31 -17.68
C PHE A 149 -6.71 1.07 -18.56
N LEU A 150 -7.62 1.84 -17.95
CA LEU A 150 -8.66 2.61 -18.66
C LEU A 150 -8.12 3.83 -19.39
N HIS A 151 -7.29 4.63 -18.72
CA HIS A 151 -6.85 5.93 -19.26
C HIS A 151 -5.46 5.89 -19.89
N GLY A 152 -4.73 4.78 -19.75
CA GLY A 152 -3.40 4.57 -20.31
C GLY A 152 -2.33 5.54 -19.78
N CYS A 153 -1.06 5.27 -20.10
CA CYS A 153 0.08 6.12 -19.71
C CYS A 153 -0.02 7.57 -20.23
N GLN A 154 -0.82 7.84 -21.28
CA GLN A 154 -0.87 9.16 -21.92
C GLN A 154 -1.40 10.27 -21.00
N ARG A 155 -2.29 9.94 -20.06
CA ARG A 155 -2.82 10.91 -19.11
C ARG A 155 -1.80 11.27 -18.03
N TRP A 156 -1.02 10.30 -17.55
CA TRP A 156 -0.01 10.46 -16.50
C TRP A 156 1.24 11.26 -16.92
N CYS A 157 1.48 11.41 -18.22
CA CYS A 157 2.55 12.27 -18.75
C CYS A 157 2.15 13.74 -18.91
N SER A 158 0.87 14.09 -18.76
CA SER A 158 0.40 15.48 -18.88
C SER A 158 0.26 16.11 -17.49
N SER A 159 0.95 17.24 -17.26
CA SER A 159 0.87 18.02 -16.01
C SER A 159 -0.55 18.45 -15.61
N ALA A 160 -1.53 18.33 -16.51
CA ALA A 160 -2.95 18.59 -16.25
C ALA A 160 -3.62 17.59 -15.26
N VAL A 161 -2.95 16.49 -14.88
CA VAL A 161 -3.47 15.53 -13.89
C VAL A 161 -3.43 16.08 -12.46
N PHE A 162 -2.52 17.00 -12.16
CA PHE A 162 -2.39 17.58 -10.82
C PHE A 162 -3.45 18.65 -10.49
N ASP A 163 -4.24 19.08 -11.48
CA ASP A 163 -5.23 20.16 -11.34
C ASP A 163 -6.65 19.64 -10.97
N ALA A 164 -6.83 18.31 -10.95
CA ALA A 164 -8.13 17.71 -10.69
C ALA A 164 -8.41 17.64 -9.17
N LYS A 165 -9.25 18.57 -8.70
CA LYS A 165 -10.05 18.45 -7.47
C LYS A 165 -10.53 17.00 -7.29
N LEU A 166 -10.33 16.49 -6.07
CA LEU A 166 -10.82 15.23 -5.50
C LEU A 166 -11.74 14.41 -6.46
N ARG A 167 -11.25 13.29 -7.00
CA ARG A 167 -12.06 12.42 -7.87
C ARG A 167 -13.13 11.71 -7.05
N VAL A 168 -14.34 12.28 -7.03
CA VAL A 168 -15.50 11.73 -6.30
C VAL A 168 -15.81 10.30 -6.76
N SER A 169 -15.57 9.96 -8.04
CA SER A 169 -15.72 8.60 -8.58
C SER A 169 -14.83 7.58 -7.86
N ALA A 170 -13.57 7.91 -7.62
CA ALA A 170 -12.63 7.06 -6.90
C ALA A 170 -13.00 6.91 -5.42
N LEU A 171 -13.48 7.99 -4.78
CA LEU A 171 -13.90 7.97 -3.38
C LEU A 171 -15.16 7.11 -3.16
N VAL A 172 -16.13 7.21 -4.08
CA VAL A 172 -17.36 6.40 -4.05
C VAL A 172 -17.05 4.93 -4.31
N ALA A 173 -16.17 4.63 -5.29
CA ALA A 173 -15.73 3.26 -5.55
C ALA A 173 -14.98 2.64 -4.35
N TRP A 174 -14.16 3.44 -3.66
CA TRP A 174 -13.45 3.01 -2.46
C TRP A 174 -14.41 2.70 -1.31
N LEU A 175 -15.35 3.61 -1.00
CA LEU A 175 -16.37 3.40 0.02
C LEU A 175 -17.23 2.15 -0.30
N ALA A 176 -17.64 1.99 -1.55
CA ALA A 176 -18.38 0.81 -2.00
C ALA A 176 -17.56 -0.48 -1.81
N GLY A 177 -16.26 -0.46 -2.11
CA GLY A 177 -15.35 -1.57 -1.88
C GLY A 177 -15.19 -1.92 -0.40
N CYS A 178 -15.03 -0.94 0.48
CA CYS A 178 -14.93 -1.15 1.92
C CYS A 178 -16.21 -1.73 2.52
N VAL A 179 -17.38 -1.23 2.10
CA VAL A 179 -18.68 -1.74 2.55
C VAL A 179 -18.91 -3.16 2.01
N ALA A 180 -18.60 -3.40 0.74
CA ALA A 180 -18.72 -4.72 0.11
C ALA A 180 -17.80 -5.76 0.78
N ALA A 181 -16.60 -5.35 1.22
CA ALA A 181 -15.69 -6.20 1.98
C ALA A 181 -16.28 -6.64 3.34
N HIS A 182 -17.17 -5.84 3.93
CA HIS A 182 -17.80 -6.15 5.22
C HIS A 182 -19.10 -6.97 5.09
N PHE A 183 -19.89 -6.72 4.03
CA PHE A 183 -21.22 -7.32 3.86
C PHE A 183 -21.25 -8.57 2.99
N LEU A 184 -20.27 -8.80 2.11
CA LEU A 184 -20.28 -9.96 1.22
C LEU A 184 -19.61 -11.18 1.87
N PRO A 185 -20.26 -12.36 1.87
CA PRO A 185 -19.62 -13.60 2.31
C PRO A 185 -18.47 -13.98 1.35
N GLY A 186 -17.34 -14.40 1.89
CA GLY A 186 -16.17 -14.80 1.10
C GLY A 186 -14.86 -14.24 1.67
N LEU A 187 -13.88 -14.01 0.78
CA LEU A 187 -12.60 -13.39 1.14
C LEU A 187 -12.78 -11.86 1.16
N PRO A 188 -12.82 -11.20 2.33
CA PRO A 188 -13.09 -9.76 2.42
C PRO A 188 -12.18 -8.89 1.52
N PRO A 189 -10.86 -9.17 1.42
CA PRO A 189 -9.97 -8.40 0.54
C PRO A 189 -10.32 -8.53 -0.94
N LEU A 190 -10.78 -9.71 -1.36
CA LEU A 190 -11.02 -10.06 -2.75
C LEU A 190 -12.37 -9.49 -3.22
N ASN A 191 -13.38 -9.57 -2.35
CA ASN A 191 -14.67 -8.93 -2.56
C ASN A 191 -14.51 -7.41 -2.64
N GLY A 192 -13.80 -6.79 -1.69
CA GLY A 192 -13.53 -5.35 -1.74
C GLY A 192 -12.79 -4.91 -3.00
N LEU A 193 -11.78 -5.68 -3.42
CA LEU A 193 -10.99 -5.43 -4.63
C LEU A 193 -11.84 -5.49 -5.91
N LEU A 194 -12.60 -6.57 -6.10
CA LEU A 194 -13.44 -6.73 -7.30
C LEU A 194 -14.57 -5.69 -7.33
N THR A 195 -15.22 -5.45 -6.20
CA THR A 195 -16.33 -4.50 -6.14
C THR A 195 -15.85 -3.07 -6.41
N ALA A 196 -14.70 -2.67 -5.83
CA ALA A 196 -14.11 -1.37 -6.09
C ALA A 196 -13.70 -1.20 -7.56
N ALA A 197 -13.10 -2.22 -8.18
CA ALA A 197 -12.73 -2.19 -9.60
C ALA A 197 -13.96 -2.05 -10.51
N VAL A 198 -15.01 -2.84 -10.27
CA VAL A 198 -16.25 -2.81 -11.06
C VAL A 198 -16.98 -1.47 -10.89
N VAL A 199 -17.14 -0.99 -9.66
CA VAL A 199 -17.82 0.28 -9.39
C VAL A 199 -17.03 1.45 -10.00
N TYR A 200 -15.70 1.43 -9.92
CA TYR A 200 -14.87 2.45 -10.56
C TYR A 200 -15.01 2.44 -12.09
N LEU A 201 -14.97 1.25 -12.72
CA LEU A 201 -15.17 1.08 -14.16
C LEU A 201 -16.54 1.60 -14.61
N VAL A 202 -17.60 1.25 -13.88
CA VAL A 202 -18.96 1.70 -14.19
C VAL A 202 -19.09 3.22 -14.03
N LEU A 203 -18.53 3.80 -12.97
CA LEU A 203 -18.53 5.25 -12.76
C LEU A 203 -17.73 5.99 -13.82
N GLU A 204 -16.55 5.50 -14.20
CA GLU A 204 -15.76 6.13 -15.27
C GLU A 204 -16.41 5.96 -16.64
N CYS A 205 -17.03 4.81 -16.95
CA CYS A 205 -17.82 4.64 -18.18
C CYS A 205 -19.05 5.55 -18.23
N THR A 206 -19.74 5.76 -17.10
CA THR A 206 -20.93 6.62 -17.03
C THR A 206 -20.58 8.10 -16.99
N LEU A 207 -19.45 8.48 -16.39
CA LEU A 207 -18.96 9.86 -16.33
C LEU A 207 -18.12 10.25 -17.54
N CYS A 208 -17.57 9.28 -18.29
CA CYS A 208 -17.08 9.47 -19.66
C CYS A 208 -18.25 9.71 -20.62
N ARG A 209 -18.92 10.84 -20.45
CA ARG A 209 -19.36 11.61 -21.62
C ARG A 209 -18.10 11.92 -22.42
N PRO A 210 -18.06 11.71 -23.75
CA PRO A 210 -16.85 11.94 -24.54
C PRO A 210 -16.40 13.38 -24.30
N ARG A 211 -15.32 13.55 -23.54
CA ARG A 211 -14.64 14.84 -23.44
C ARG A 211 -13.95 15.01 -24.79
N SER A 212 -14.72 15.62 -25.69
CA SER A 212 -14.39 16.01 -27.06
C SER A 212 -12.88 16.19 -27.25
N ALA A 213 -12.37 15.54 -28.28
CA ALA A 213 -11.05 15.69 -28.87
C ALA A 213 -10.81 17.11 -29.44
N ASN A 214 -11.06 18.17 -28.66
CA ASN A 214 -10.84 19.57 -29.03
C ASN A 214 -9.68 20.20 -28.25
N ALA A 215 -8.53 19.50 -28.21
CA ALA A 215 -7.25 20.11 -27.84
C ALA A 215 -6.11 19.71 -28.79
N LEU A 216 -6.44 19.26 -30.01
CA LEU A 216 -5.46 18.94 -31.06
C LEU A 216 -5.33 20.04 -32.13
N SER A 217 -5.76 21.27 -31.86
CA SER A 217 -5.56 22.38 -32.78
C SER A 217 -4.97 23.61 -32.08
N THR A 218 -3.67 23.57 -31.83
CA THR A 218 -2.81 24.70 -32.21
C THR A 218 -1.55 24.15 -32.87
N PRO A 219 -1.29 24.45 -34.15
CA PRO A 219 -0.09 24.01 -34.82
C PRO A 219 1.11 24.77 -34.25
N TRP A 220 2.24 24.09 -34.25
CA TRP A 220 3.56 24.68 -34.15
C TRP A 220 3.74 25.81 -35.18
N SER A 221 3.68 27.06 -34.72
CA SER A 221 4.40 28.20 -35.30
C SER A 221 5.30 28.69 -34.17
N GLY A 222 6.61 28.42 -34.16
CA GLY A 222 7.54 28.93 -35.15
C GLY A 222 7.89 30.35 -34.74
N GLU A 223 8.89 30.53 -33.87
CA GLU A 223 9.63 31.79 -33.81
C GLU A 223 11.04 31.52 -33.27
N ASN A 224 11.97 31.43 -34.23
CA ASN A 224 13.38 31.74 -34.02
C ASN A 224 13.52 33.25 -34.08
N SER A 225 14.11 33.85 -33.05
CA SER A 225 15.04 35.00 -33.16
C SER A 225 15.69 35.27 -31.81
#